data_AF-X1SDB1-F1
#
_entry.id   AF-X1SDB1-F1
#
_cell.length_a   1.000
_cell.length_b   1.000
_cell.length_c   1.000
_cell.angle_alpha   90.00
_cell.angle_beta   90.00
_cell.angle_gamma   90.00
#
_symmetry.space_group_name_H-M   'P 1'
#
loop_
_entity.id
_entity.type
_entity.pdbx_description
1 polymer ?
#
loop_
_entity_poly.entity_id
_entity_poly.type
_entity_poly.pdbx_seq_one_letter_code
_entity_poly.pdbx_strand_id
1 'polypeptide(L)'
;MLSLANAFSTEELTAFDQRIKKIIPQKKLEYVIEPKIDGLAVALVYENGIFIRGATRGNGVNGEEITSNLRTIKTIPLAGNTRVKLPD
;
A
#
# COMPACT_ATOMS: atom_id res chain seq x y z
N MET A 1 -7.62 1.25 4.85
CA MET A 1 -6.69 1.61 3.76
C MET A 1 -6.91 3.06 3.36
N LEU A 2 -5.86 3.89 3.39
CA LEU A 2 -5.95 5.31 3.02
C LEU A 2 -5.97 5.51 1.50
N SER A 3 -6.43 6.68 1.06
CA SER A 3 -6.19 7.19 -0.29
C SER A 3 -4.92 8.04 -0.34
N LEU A 4 -4.37 8.21 -1.53
CA LEU A 4 -3.35 9.22 -1.79
C LEU A 4 -4.00 10.46 -2.40
N ALA A 5 -3.53 11.65 -1.98
CA ALA A 5 -3.85 12.89 -2.66
C ALA A 5 -3.06 12.95 -3.99
N ASN A 6 -3.66 13.58 -5.00
CA ASN A 6 -3.02 13.75 -6.30
C ASN A 6 -2.23 15.06 -6.36
N ALA A 7 -1.24 15.09 -7.23
CA ALA A 7 -0.60 16.30 -7.72
C ALA A 7 -0.50 16.20 -9.25
N PHE A 8 -0.93 17.24 -9.95
CA PHE A 8 -0.96 17.30 -11.42
C PHE A 8 0.06 18.29 -11.98
N SER A 9 0.78 19.01 -11.11
CA SER A 9 1.86 19.90 -11.51
C SER A 9 3.07 19.81 -10.58
N THR A 10 4.20 20.32 -11.06
CA THR A 10 5.45 20.42 -10.30
C THR A 10 5.31 21.36 -9.10
N GLU A 11 4.49 22.40 -9.22
CA GLU A 11 4.22 23.37 -8.16
C GLU A 11 3.45 22.71 -7.01
N GLU A 12 2.45 21.87 -7.32
CA GLU A 12 1.71 21.10 -6.31
C GLU A 12 2.62 20.11 -5.57
N LEU A 13 3.52 19.42 -6.29
CA LEU A 13 4.53 18.54 -5.68
C LEU A 13 5.51 19.33 -4.79
N THR A 14 5.95 20.51 -5.24
CA THR A 14 6.82 21.39 -4.46
C THR A 14 6.12 21.87 -3.20
N ALA A 15 4.85 22.26 -3.30
CA ALA A 15 4.05 22.67 -2.14
C ALA A 15 3.88 21.51 -1.14
N PHE A 16 3.70 20.28 -1.62
CA PHE A 16 3.68 19.08 -0.78
C PHE A 16 5.01 18.91 -0.03
N ASP A 17 6.15 18.96 -0.71
CA ASP A 17 7.48 18.86 -0.09
C ASP A 17 7.69 19.94 0.99
N GLN A 18 7.34 21.19 0.70
CA GLN A 18 7.44 22.28 1.67
C GLN A 18 6.55 22.07 2.90
N ARG A 19 5.35 21.51 2.73
CA ARG A 19 4.48 21.16 3.85
C ARG A 19 5.10 20.07 4.73
N ILE A 20 5.67 19.03 4.15
CA ILE A 20 6.31 17.94 4.91
C ILE A 20 7.54 18.45 5.67
N LYS A 21 8.39 19.28 5.05
CA LYS A 21 9.57 19.88 5.70
C LYS A 21 9.21 20.74 6.92
N LYS A 22 8.06 21.41 6.90
CA LYS A 22 7.56 22.16 8.07
C LYS A 22 7.08 21.25 9.20
N ILE A 23 6.52 20.08 8.88
CA ILE A 23 6.02 19.11 9.87
C ILE A 23 7.17 18.36 10.56
N ILE A 24 8.26 18.09 9.83
CA ILE A 24 9.41 17.31 10.32
C ILE A 24 10.69 18.15 10.19
N PRO A 25 10.85 19.23 10.99
CA PRO A 25 12.05 20.04 10.94
C PRO A 25 13.26 19.22 11.39
N GLN A 26 14.42 19.46 10.75
CA GLN A 26 15.75 18.90 11.10
C GLN A 26 16.00 17.42 10.75
N LYS A 27 15.17 16.78 9.92
CA LYS A 27 15.50 15.46 9.33
C LYS A 27 15.86 15.60 7.85
N LYS A 28 16.83 14.79 7.40
CA LYS A 28 17.05 14.57 5.98
C LYS A 28 15.84 13.81 5.43
N LEU A 29 15.09 14.45 4.55
CA LEU A 29 13.90 13.86 3.94
C LEU A 29 14.32 13.07 2.70
N GLU A 30 13.92 11.80 2.67
CA GLU A 30 14.15 10.91 1.52
C GLU A 30 12.78 10.41 1.04
N TYR A 31 12.64 10.29 -0.28
CA TYR A 31 11.40 9.87 -0.92
C TYR A 31 11.62 8.54 -1.64
N VAL A 32 10.65 7.62 -1.49
CA VAL A 32 10.53 6.44 -2.34
C VAL A 32 9.51 6.77 -3.42
N ILE A 33 9.89 6.55 -4.69
CA ILE A 33 9.02 6.79 -5.84
C ILE A 33 8.66 5.44 -6.43
N GLU A 34 7.36 5.15 -6.49
CA GLU A 34 6.82 3.92 -7.06
C GLU A 34 5.84 4.25 -8.20
N PRO A 35 5.82 3.47 -9.28
CA PRO A 35 4.81 3.64 -10.33
C PRO A 35 3.39 3.49 -9.78
N LYS A 36 2.50 4.43 -10.13
CA LYS A 36 1.09 4.32 -9.79
C LYS A 36 0.42 3.29 -10.69
N ILE A 37 0.30 2.05 -10.21
CA ILE A 37 -0.38 0.98 -10.93
C ILE A 37 -1.87 1.31 -11.04
N ASP A 38 -2.39 1.29 -12.27
CA ASP A 38 -3.81 1.49 -12.53
C ASP A 38 -4.54 0.16 -12.44
N GLY A 39 -5.33 0.00 -11.36
CA GLY A 39 -5.98 -1.24 -11.01
C GLY A 39 -6.80 -1.08 -9.75
N LEU A 40 -7.08 -2.20 -9.07
CA LEU A 40 -7.86 -2.23 -7.85
C LEU A 40 -6.95 -2.52 -6.65
N ALA A 41 -7.07 -1.68 -5.61
CA ALA A 41 -6.39 -1.92 -4.36
C ALA A 41 -7.07 -3.07 -3.59
N VAL A 42 -6.26 -4.04 -3.16
CA VAL A 42 -6.69 -5.20 -2.37
C VAL A 42 -5.83 -5.34 -1.12
N ALA A 43 -6.39 -5.93 -0.08
CA ALA A 43 -5.66 -6.32 1.13
C ALA A 43 -5.54 -7.84 1.18
N LEU A 44 -4.36 -8.34 1.53
CA LEU A 44 -4.10 -9.77 1.75
C LEU A 44 -3.70 -9.98 3.20
N VAL A 45 -4.40 -10.88 3.88
CA VAL A 45 -4.10 -11.28 5.26
C VAL A 45 -3.42 -12.64 5.23
N TYR A 46 -2.26 -12.70 5.85
CA TYR A 46 -1.50 -13.93 6.04
C TYR A 46 -1.39 -14.24 7.53
N GLU A 47 -1.64 -15.49 7.90
CA GLU A 47 -1.41 -16.00 9.25
C GLU A 47 -0.42 -17.15 9.17
N ASN A 48 0.66 -17.08 9.96
CA ASN A 48 1.75 -18.06 9.93
C ASN A 48 2.31 -18.33 8.52
N GLY A 49 2.38 -17.30 7.66
CA GLY A 49 2.85 -17.41 6.29
C GLY A 49 1.84 -18.02 5.30
N ILE A 50 0.60 -18.27 5.73
CA ILE A 50 -0.47 -18.86 4.91
C ILE A 50 -1.48 -17.76 4.56
N PHE A 51 -1.84 -17.65 3.28
CA PHE A 51 -2.87 -16.72 2.83
C PHE A 51 -4.25 -17.19 3.31
N ILE A 52 -4.85 -16.46 4.24
CA ILE A 52 -6.14 -16.83 4.86
C ILE A 52 -7.33 -16.05 4.30
N ARG A 53 -7.16 -14.74 4.03
CA ARG A 53 -8.27 -13.87 3.62
C ARG A 53 -7.78 -12.70 2.78
N GLY A 54 -8.52 -12.30 1.76
CA GLY A 54 -8.30 -11.05 1.04
C GLY A 54 -9.59 -10.30 0.75
N ALA A 55 -9.47 -8.97 0.65
CA ALA A 55 -10.62 -8.09 0.46
C ALA A 55 -10.30 -6.92 -0.47
N THR A 56 -11.32 -6.33 -1.09
CA THR A 56 -11.19 -5.06 -1.83
C THR A 56 -10.95 -3.91 -0.86
N ARG A 57 -10.38 -2.80 -1.36
CA ARG A 57 -10.28 -1.56 -0.57
C ARG A 57 -11.64 -1.01 -0.15
N GLY A 58 -12.66 -1.15 -1.01
CA GLY A 58 -13.97 -0.52 -0.83
C GLY A 58 -13.88 0.97 -0.53
N ASN A 59 -14.52 1.41 0.56
CA ASN A 59 -14.47 2.81 1.02
C ASN A 59 -13.26 3.13 1.92
N GLY A 60 -12.31 2.20 2.06
CA GLY A 60 -11.13 2.32 2.91
C GLY A 60 -11.33 1.77 4.33
N VAL A 61 -12.58 1.56 4.77
CA VAL A 61 -12.94 0.94 6.06
C VAL A 61 -13.63 -0.42 5.83
N ASN A 62 -14.65 -0.43 4.99
CA ASN A 62 -15.38 -1.64 4.57
C ASN A 62 -15.08 -1.95 3.12
N GLY A 63 -14.83 -3.23 2.84
CA GLY A 63 -14.62 -3.78 1.51
C GLY A 63 -15.26 -5.15 1.39
N GLU A 64 -15.17 -5.73 0.20
CA GLU A 64 -15.76 -7.03 -0.13
C GLU A 64 -14.73 -8.13 0.04
N GLU A 65 -15.12 -9.23 0.67
CA GLU A 65 -14.32 -10.43 0.80
C GLU A 65 -14.22 -11.12 -0.57
N ILE A 66 -13.01 -11.25 -1.11
CA ILE A 66 -12.75 -11.75 -2.47
C ILE A 66 -11.59 -12.77 -2.50
N THR A 67 -11.38 -13.51 -1.41
CA THR A 67 -10.28 -14.47 -1.25
C THR A 67 -10.23 -15.48 -2.37
N SER A 68 -11.38 -16.06 -2.74
CA SER A 68 -11.47 -17.05 -3.81
C SER A 68 -10.93 -16.51 -5.14
N ASN A 69 -11.28 -15.28 -5.50
CA ASN A 69 -10.79 -14.60 -6.70
C ASN A 69 -9.27 -14.37 -6.61
N LEU A 70 -8.79 -13.87 -5.46
CA LEU A 70 -7.37 -13.59 -5.24
C LEU A 70 -6.50 -14.86 -5.28
N ARG A 71 -7.02 -16.01 -4.83
CA ARG A 71 -6.31 -17.30 -4.93
C ARG A 71 -6.05 -17.74 -6.38
N THR A 72 -6.78 -17.19 -7.35
CA THR A 72 -6.56 -17.50 -8.78
C THR A 72 -5.37 -16.73 -9.38
N ILE A 73 -4.89 -15.67 -8.71
CA ILE A 73 -3.79 -14.85 -9.20
C ILE A 73 -2.47 -15.56 -8.92
N LYS A 74 -1.82 -16.05 -9.99
CA LYS A 74 -0.61 -16.91 -9.93
C LYS A 74 0.55 -16.32 -9.11
N THR A 75 0.68 -14.99 -9.09
CA THR A 75 1.76 -14.29 -8.37
C THR A 75 1.47 -14.06 -6.89
N ILE A 76 0.24 -14.32 -6.43
CA ILE A 76 -0.11 -14.27 -5.00
C ILE A 76 0.33 -15.59 -4.36
N PRO A 77 1.31 -15.59 -3.43
CA PRO A 77 1.72 -16.81 -2.75
C PRO A 77 0.61 -17.31 -1.84
N LEU A 78 0.21 -18.57 -1.97
CA LEU A 78 -0.84 -19.15 -1.11
C LEU A 78 -0.31 -19.61 0.25
N ALA A 79 0.95 -20.02 0.27
CA ALA A 79 1.73 -20.35 1.46
C ALA A 79 3.20 -20.08 1.15
N GLY A 80 3.93 -19.58 2.13
CA GLY A 80 5.38 -19.39 2.03
C GLY A 80 6.02 -19.45 3.40
N ASN A 81 7.30 -19.85 3.44
CA ASN A 81 8.11 -19.87 4.65
C ASN A 81 8.62 -18.46 4.99
N THR A 82 7.79 -17.44 4.75
CA THR A 82 8.19 -16.04 4.73
C THR A 82 8.27 -15.55 6.16
N ARG A 83 9.41 -15.80 6.81
CA ARG A 83 9.93 -14.89 7.84
C ARG A 83 10.21 -13.56 7.15
N VAL A 84 9.17 -12.76 6.92
CA VAL A 84 9.36 -11.34 6.66
C VAL A 84 9.93 -10.79 7.96
N LYS A 85 11.25 -10.56 8.01
CA LYS A 85 11.83 -9.68 9.01
C LYS A 85 11.23 -8.31 8.73
N LEU A 86 10.20 -7.95 9.48
CA LEU A 86 9.78 -6.56 9.55
C LEU A 86 11.01 -5.78 10.07
N PRO A 87 11.40 -4.67 9.43
CA PRO A 87 12.40 -3.79 10.01
C PRO A 87 11.94 -3.34 11.41
N ASP A 88 12.89 -3.24 12.34
CA ASP A 88 12.66 -2.75 13.71
C ASP A 88 11.99 -1.36 13.73
#